data_AF-A0A1Y5SWM3-F1
#
_entry.id   AF-A0A1Y5SWM3-F1
#
_cell.length_a   1.000
_cell.length_b   1.000
_cell.length_c   1.000
_cell.angle_alpha   90.00
_cell.angle_beta   90.00
_cell.angle_gamma   90.00
#
_symmetry.space_group_name_H-M   'P 1'
#
loop_
_entity.id
_entity.type
_entity.pdbx_description
1 polymer ?
#
loop_
_entity_poly.entity_id
_entity_poly.type
_entity_poly.pdbx_seq_one_letter_code
_entity_poly.pdbx_strand_id
1 'polypeptide(L)'
;MTAKYDDVAFFVPEEKAKFEAFARGRSITELGKLVLSVRNAERLGAAAEPMAAAYLITNLLLMSRAQRRIAKLVILDMAGTARSELFPLTNALRYFLMEDYTQLDNFDAWVTSLKDVAKVSPRLRDELSDLSDFMNSSELGDAGLGQRKAETMLAVRSPEFTEDQGLTADVGNPFMVRFSAAGEESLDVLGQSIHGEAFSLRVANSRDVIVIEIDGAQAETAISQWIKRLDDVLDNALLGLNSA
;
A
#
# COMPACT_ATOMS: atom_id res chain seq x y z
N MET A 1 4.48 25.69 -24.66
CA MET A 1 5.40 25.88 -23.52
C MET A 1 5.15 24.72 -22.58
N THR A 2 5.90 23.62 -22.70
CA THR A 2 5.59 22.35 -22.00
C THR A 2 6.83 21.66 -21.43
N ALA A 3 8.03 21.96 -21.92
CA ALA A 3 9.26 21.23 -21.58
C ALA A 3 9.74 21.33 -20.12
N LYS A 4 9.37 22.35 -19.34
CA LYS A 4 9.99 22.56 -18.01
C LYS A 4 9.55 21.53 -16.95
N TYR A 5 8.37 20.93 -17.10
CA TYR A 5 7.81 20.02 -16.10
C TYR A 5 7.97 18.55 -16.47
N ASP A 6 8.20 18.25 -17.75
CA ASP A 6 8.41 16.88 -18.25
C ASP A 6 9.76 16.30 -17.76
N ASP A 7 10.76 17.16 -17.51
CA ASP A 7 12.10 16.77 -17.04
C ASP A 7 12.20 16.60 -15.51
N VAL A 8 11.14 16.91 -14.75
CA VAL A 8 11.17 16.84 -13.27
C VAL A 8 10.74 15.46 -12.80
N ALA A 9 11.70 14.61 -12.40
CA ALA A 9 11.46 13.30 -11.79
C ALA A 9 10.55 13.37 -10.53
N PHE A 10 9.63 12.41 -10.34
CA PHE A 10 8.82 12.32 -9.12
C PHE A 10 9.62 11.68 -8.00
N PHE A 11 10.38 12.50 -7.27
CA PHE A 11 11.12 12.11 -6.06
C PHE A 11 11.86 10.77 -6.18
N VAL A 12 12.30 10.43 -7.41
CA VAL A 12 12.85 9.10 -7.72
C VAL A 12 14.07 8.77 -6.88
N PRO A 13 15.03 9.69 -6.71
CA PRO A 13 16.16 9.47 -5.81
C PRO A 13 15.71 9.17 -4.37
N GLU A 14 14.71 9.88 -3.86
CA GLU A 14 14.18 9.71 -2.51
C GLU A 14 13.49 8.35 -2.33
N GLU A 15 12.65 7.92 -3.29
CA GLU A 15 11.99 6.62 -3.19
C GLU A 15 12.98 5.46 -3.31
N LYS A 16 14.00 5.58 -4.18
CA LYS A 16 15.09 4.59 -4.28
C LYS A 16 15.87 4.48 -2.97
N ALA A 17 16.24 5.62 -2.38
CA ALA A 17 16.96 5.64 -1.11
C ALA A 17 16.14 5.00 0.03
N LYS A 18 14.81 5.22 0.07
CA LYS A 18 13.93 4.54 1.03
C LYS A 18 13.96 3.02 0.84
N PHE A 19 13.78 2.55 -0.39
CA PHE A 19 13.80 1.11 -0.65
C PHE A 19 15.14 0.48 -0.24
N GLU A 20 16.26 1.09 -0.63
CA GLU A 20 17.60 0.61 -0.27
C GLU A 20 17.80 0.57 1.24
N ALA A 21 17.39 1.61 1.96
CA ALA A 21 17.46 1.70 3.41
C ALA A 21 16.55 0.69 4.11
N PHE A 22 15.36 0.43 3.56
CA PHE A 22 14.40 -0.55 4.08
C PHE A 22 14.88 -1.99 3.88
N ALA A 23 15.31 -2.32 2.65
CA ALA A 23 15.77 -3.64 2.27
C ALA A 23 17.05 -4.03 3.00
N ARG A 24 17.95 -3.06 3.32
CA ARG A 24 19.25 -3.28 3.98
C ARG A 24 20.05 -4.44 3.36
N GLY A 25 20.02 -4.56 2.03
CA GLY A 25 20.73 -5.60 1.29
C GLY A 25 20.08 -7.00 1.33
N ARG A 26 18.83 -7.12 1.76
CA ARG A 26 18.04 -8.36 1.61
C ARG A 26 17.55 -8.52 0.17
N SER A 27 17.46 -9.77 -0.28
CA SER A 27 16.84 -10.07 -1.57
C SER A 27 15.35 -9.77 -1.53
N ILE A 28 14.79 -9.32 -2.65
CA ILE A 28 13.36 -9.08 -2.78
C ILE A 28 12.52 -10.35 -2.53
N THR A 29 13.09 -11.53 -2.73
CA THR A 29 12.45 -12.83 -2.47
C THR A 29 12.26 -13.11 -0.97
N GLU A 30 13.01 -12.42 -0.10
CA GLU A 30 12.96 -12.56 1.36
C GLU A 30 12.03 -11.54 2.04
N LEU A 31 11.50 -10.59 1.27
CA LEU A 31 10.59 -9.56 1.73
C LEU A 31 9.14 -9.99 1.48
N GLY A 32 8.27 -9.73 2.45
CA GLY A 32 6.83 -9.64 2.16
C GLY A 32 6.59 -8.42 1.28
N LYS A 33 5.55 -8.45 0.44
CA LYS A 33 5.17 -7.33 -0.42
C LYS A 33 3.70 -6.98 -0.22
N LEU A 34 3.42 -5.71 -0.01
CA LEU A 34 2.08 -5.15 -0.07
C LEU A 34 2.05 -4.14 -1.20
N VAL A 35 1.16 -4.33 -2.16
CA VAL A 35 1.01 -3.47 -3.34
C VAL A 35 -0.39 -2.89 -3.37
N LEU A 36 -0.50 -1.60 -3.62
CA LEU A 36 -1.73 -0.93 -4.00
C LEU A 36 -1.56 -0.32 -5.39
N SER A 37 -2.26 -0.85 -6.39
CA SER A 37 -2.35 -0.25 -7.72
C SER A 37 -3.66 0.53 -7.86
N VAL A 38 -3.54 1.79 -8.24
CA VAL A 38 -4.67 2.71 -8.45
C VAL A 38 -4.74 3.02 -9.93
N ARG A 39 -5.72 2.45 -10.62
CA ARG A 39 -6.02 2.80 -12.02
C ARG A 39 -6.76 4.12 -12.08
N ASN A 40 -6.61 4.90 -13.15
CA ASN A 40 -7.20 6.24 -13.27
C ASN A 40 -6.85 7.12 -12.05
N ALA A 41 -5.59 7.04 -11.59
CA ALA A 41 -5.15 7.67 -10.35
C ALA A 41 -5.43 9.18 -10.32
N GLU A 42 -5.41 9.85 -11.47
CA GLU A 42 -5.76 11.27 -11.60
C GLU A 42 -7.17 11.62 -11.10
N ARG A 43 -8.06 10.62 -10.99
CA ARG A 43 -9.44 10.78 -10.54
C ARG A 43 -9.63 10.57 -9.04
N LEU A 44 -8.57 10.22 -8.30
CA LEU A 44 -8.65 9.91 -6.88
C LEU A 44 -9.12 11.11 -6.04
N GLY A 45 -8.66 12.33 -6.39
CA GLY A 45 -9.10 13.56 -5.76
C GLY A 45 -9.03 13.54 -4.23
N ALA A 46 -10.13 13.91 -3.57
CA ALA A 46 -10.23 13.94 -2.10
C ALA A 46 -10.15 12.54 -1.46
N ALA A 47 -10.34 11.46 -2.22
CA ALA A 47 -10.27 10.11 -1.70
C ALA A 47 -8.81 9.63 -1.44
N ALA A 48 -7.80 10.44 -1.73
CA ALA A 48 -6.40 10.10 -1.50
C ALA A 48 -6.08 9.79 -0.02
N GLU A 49 -6.62 10.59 0.89
CA GLU A 49 -6.45 10.40 2.33
C GLU A 49 -7.14 9.12 2.84
N PRO A 50 -8.46 8.91 2.64
CA PRO A 50 -9.11 7.67 3.07
C PRO A 50 -8.50 6.43 2.40
N MET A 51 -8.03 6.52 1.15
CA MET A 51 -7.32 5.42 0.51
C MET A 51 -6.01 5.09 1.24
N ALA A 52 -5.21 6.10 1.58
CA ALA A 52 -3.97 5.90 2.33
C ALA A 52 -4.25 5.31 3.72
N ALA A 53 -5.29 5.77 4.41
CA ALA A 53 -5.74 5.21 5.68
C ALA A 53 -6.14 3.72 5.55
N ALA A 54 -6.95 3.34 4.56
CA ALA A 54 -7.32 1.94 4.30
C ALA A 54 -6.09 1.05 4.04
N TYR A 55 -5.11 1.59 3.31
CA TYR A 55 -3.86 0.90 3.03
C TYR A 55 -3.04 0.65 4.29
N LEU A 56 -2.92 1.65 5.17
CA LEU A 56 -2.20 1.54 6.45
C LEU A 56 -2.90 0.58 7.42
N ILE A 57 -4.24 0.60 7.48
CA ILE A 57 -5.05 -0.35 8.26
C ILE A 57 -4.80 -1.79 7.77
N THR A 58 -4.80 -2.00 6.46
CA THR A 58 -4.50 -3.32 5.89
C THR A 58 -3.07 -3.76 6.24
N ASN A 59 -2.11 -2.84 6.14
CA ASN A 59 -0.73 -3.13 6.53
C ASN A 59 -0.60 -3.53 8.00
N LEU A 60 -1.29 -2.84 8.91
CA LEU A 60 -1.28 -3.18 10.35
C LEU A 60 -1.74 -4.62 10.57
N LEU A 61 -2.87 -5.01 9.97
CA LEU A 61 -3.38 -6.37 10.04
C LEU A 61 -2.33 -7.41 9.60
N LEU A 62 -1.57 -7.10 8.54
CA LEU A 62 -0.54 -7.99 8.01
C LEU A 62 0.73 -8.03 8.85
N MET A 63 1.13 -6.91 9.44
CA MET A 63 2.30 -6.86 10.33
C MET A 63 2.14 -7.80 11.53
N SER A 64 0.92 -8.05 12.01
CA SER A 64 0.68 -9.06 13.06
C SER A 64 1.03 -10.49 12.66
N ARG A 65 1.02 -10.79 11.35
CA ARG A 65 1.18 -12.15 10.81
C ARG A 65 2.49 -12.34 10.07
N ALA A 66 3.15 -11.27 9.66
CA ALA A 66 4.37 -11.35 8.88
C ALA A 66 5.58 -11.73 9.76
N GLN A 67 6.24 -12.82 9.40
CA GLN A 67 7.58 -13.16 9.94
C GLN A 67 8.72 -12.45 9.19
N ARG A 68 8.38 -11.58 8.25
CA ARG A 68 9.29 -10.89 7.32
C ARG A 68 8.99 -9.41 7.30
N ARG A 69 9.97 -8.63 6.82
CA ARG A 69 9.76 -7.20 6.54
C ARG A 69 8.86 -7.05 5.32
N ILE A 70 7.89 -6.15 5.38
CA ILE A 70 6.92 -5.90 4.30
C ILE A 70 7.35 -4.67 3.50
N ALA A 71 7.77 -4.87 2.24
CA ALA A 71 7.96 -3.80 1.28
C ALA A 71 6.60 -3.31 0.77
N LYS A 72 6.34 -2.01 0.89
CA LYS A 72 5.03 -1.41 0.57
C LYS A 72 5.14 -0.54 -0.66
N LEU A 73 4.36 -0.84 -1.69
CA LEU A 73 4.40 -0.13 -2.96
C LEU A 73 3.01 0.40 -3.32
N VAL A 74 2.90 1.69 -3.59
CA VAL A 74 1.71 2.30 -4.17
C VAL A 74 2.03 2.69 -5.60
N ILE A 75 1.24 2.20 -6.55
CA ILE A 75 1.38 2.42 -7.99
C ILE A 75 0.21 3.27 -8.45
N LEU A 76 0.52 4.42 -9.02
CA LEU A 76 -0.46 5.33 -9.61
C LEU A 76 -0.45 5.13 -11.13
N ASP A 77 -1.42 4.37 -11.63
CA ASP A 77 -1.61 4.06 -13.05
C ASP A 77 -2.63 5.02 -13.67
N MET A 78 -2.29 5.59 -14.82
CA MET A 78 -3.07 6.67 -15.44
C MET A 78 -3.39 6.45 -16.90
N ALA A 79 -4.45 7.13 -17.37
CA ALA A 79 -4.90 7.04 -18.76
C ALA A 79 -4.20 8.01 -19.74
N GLY A 80 -3.26 8.86 -19.27
CA GLY A 80 -2.47 9.77 -20.12
C GLY A 80 -2.70 11.27 -19.89
N THR A 81 -2.73 11.74 -18.64
CA THR A 81 -2.77 13.18 -18.36
C THR A 81 -1.38 13.80 -18.33
N ALA A 82 -1.32 15.14 -18.36
CA ALA A 82 -0.07 15.87 -18.30
C ALA A 82 0.66 15.62 -16.97
N ARG A 83 1.96 15.30 -17.05
CA ARG A 83 2.81 15.00 -15.89
C ARG A 83 2.71 16.03 -14.77
N SER A 84 2.59 17.32 -15.09
CA SER A 84 2.46 18.39 -14.10
C SER A 84 1.21 18.28 -13.21
N GLU A 85 0.14 17.67 -13.71
CA GLU A 85 -1.12 17.52 -12.97
C GLU A 85 -1.03 16.47 -11.86
N LEU A 86 0.05 15.68 -11.83
CA LEU A 86 0.26 14.61 -10.86
C LEU A 86 0.98 15.02 -9.59
N PHE A 87 1.71 16.14 -9.62
CA PHE A 87 2.45 16.60 -8.45
C PHE A 87 1.55 16.82 -7.23
N PRO A 88 0.34 17.43 -7.34
CA PRO A 88 -0.54 17.59 -6.19
C PRO A 88 -0.93 16.26 -5.55
N LEU A 89 -1.36 15.29 -6.37
CA LEU A 89 -1.77 13.96 -5.88
C LEU A 89 -0.59 13.21 -5.25
N THR A 90 0.56 13.19 -5.95
CA THR A 90 1.78 12.52 -5.48
C THR A 90 2.26 13.13 -4.16
N ASN A 91 2.25 14.46 -4.04
CA ASN A 91 2.61 15.17 -2.81
C ASN A 91 1.62 14.89 -1.66
N ALA A 92 0.31 14.85 -1.96
CA ALA A 92 -0.71 14.52 -0.97
C ALA A 92 -0.53 13.09 -0.43
N LEU A 93 -0.39 12.11 -1.33
CA LEU A 93 -0.12 10.73 -0.94
C LEU A 93 1.20 10.58 -0.20
N ARG A 94 2.23 11.35 -0.58
CA ARG A 94 3.48 11.39 0.17
C ARG A 94 3.27 11.87 1.60
N TYR A 95 2.49 12.92 1.80
CA TYR A 95 2.15 13.41 3.13
C TYR A 95 1.42 12.35 3.97
N PHE A 96 0.43 11.66 3.40
CA PHE A 96 -0.32 10.61 4.12
C PHE A 96 0.47 9.32 4.32
N LEU A 97 1.38 8.96 3.40
CA LEU A 97 2.09 7.68 3.44
C LEU A 97 3.53 7.81 3.98
N MET A 98 3.87 8.96 4.55
CA MET A 98 5.17 9.18 5.17
C MET A 98 5.06 9.85 6.54
N GLU A 99 6.21 9.94 7.20
CA GLU A 99 6.41 10.72 8.42
C GLU A 99 5.43 10.34 9.54
N ASP A 100 4.84 11.36 10.16
CA ASP A 100 4.04 11.21 11.36
C ASP A 100 2.72 10.51 11.06
N TYR A 101 2.08 10.79 9.92
CA TYR A 101 0.79 10.18 9.61
C TYR A 101 0.86 8.66 9.63
N THR A 102 1.96 8.05 9.18
CA THR A 102 2.10 6.58 9.15
C THR A 102 2.47 5.92 10.49
N GLN A 103 2.68 6.70 11.55
CA GLN A 103 2.96 6.16 12.87
C GLN A 103 1.73 5.43 13.44
N LEU A 104 1.96 4.31 14.11
CA LEU A 104 0.90 3.42 14.62
C LEU A 104 -0.03 4.11 15.64
N ASP A 105 0.45 5.13 16.35
CA ASP A 105 -0.33 5.95 17.28
C ASP A 105 -1.36 6.85 16.58
N ASN A 106 -1.25 7.06 15.26
CA ASN A 106 -2.24 7.74 14.44
C ASN A 106 -3.38 6.84 13.94
N PHE A 107 -3.49 5.61 14.45
CA PHE A 107 -4.56 4.67 14.06
C PHE A 107 -5.96 5.29 14.14
N ASP A 108 -6.29 6.02 15.21
CA ASP A 108 -7.59 6.69 15.34
C ASP A 108 -7.81 7.79 14.30
N ALA A 109 -6.74 8.47 13.86
CA ALA A 109 -6.82 9.43 12.76
C ALA A 109 -7.15 8.71 11.44
N TRP A 110 -6.52 7.56 11.17
CA TRP A 110 -6.81 6.76 9.97
C TRP A 110 -8.27 6.30 9.93
N VAL A 111 -8.77 5.78 11.06
CA VAL A 111 -10.17 5.38 11.20
C VAL A 111 -11.10 6.57 10.98
N THR A 112 -10.72 7.75 11.47
CA THR A 112 -11.49 9.00 11.29
C THR A 112 -11.52 9.44 9.82
N SER A 113 -10.38 9.42 9.13
CA SER A 113 -10.28 9.77 7.70
C SER A 113 -11.16 8.88 6.81
N LEU A 114 -11.46 7.65 7.24
CA LEU A 114 -12.34 6.74 6.52
C LEU A 114 -13.83 6.97 6.75
N LYS A 115 -14.23 7.66 7.81
CA LYS A 115 -15.61 7.67 8.34
C LYS A 115 -16.69 7.97 7.29
N ASP A 116 -16.43 8.90 6.38
CA ASP A 116 -17.39 9.36 5.38
C ASP A 116 -17.46 8.46 4.14
N VAL A 117 -16.49 7.55 3.98
CA VAL A 117 -16.37 6.64 2.83
C VAL A 117 -16.67 5.19 3.22
N ALA A 118 -16.16 4.77 4.38
CA ALA A 118 -16.25 3.42 4.89
C ALA A 118 -16.30 3.41 6.42
N LYS A 119 -17.22 2.64 6.98
CA LYS A 119 -17.28 2.45 8.43
C LYS A 119 -16.45 1.23 8.82
N VAL A 120 -15.33 1.47 9.49
CA VAL A 120 -14.59 0.41 10.21
C VAL A 120 -15.49 -0.14 11.30
N SER A 121 -15.74 -1.46 11.31
CA SER A 121 -16.59 -2.07 12.33
C SER A 121 -15.96 -1.93 13.73
N PRO A 122 -16.77 -1.87 14.81
CA PRO A 122 -16.22 -1.84 16.17
C PRO A 122 -15.27 -3.00 16.44
N ARG A 123 -15.62 -4.20 15.98
CA ARG A 123 -14.79 -5.40 16.13
C ARG A 123 -13.42 -5.24 15.45
N LEU A 124 -13.39 -4.86 14.16
CA LEU A 124 -12.13 -4.66 13.45
C LEU A 124 -11.29 -3.56 14.08
N ARG A 125 -11.94 -2.50 14.56
CA ARG A 125 -11.26 -1.44 15.30
C ARG A 125 -10.62 -1.96 16.59
N ASP A 126 -11.37 -2.71 17.40
CA ASP A 126 -10.88 -3.26 18.67
C ASP A 126 -9.70 -4.21 18.44
N GLU A 127 -9.83 -5.16 17.50
CA GLU A 127 -8.75 -6.12 17.16
C GLU A 127 -7.48 -5.40 16.66
N LEU A 128 -7.62 -4.37 15.84
CA LEU A 128 -6.48 -3.59 15.33
C LEU A 128 -5.90 -2.62 16.36
N SER A 129 -6.72 -2.10 17.27
CA SER A 129 -6.24 -1.25 18.37
C SER A 129 -5.37 -2.07 19.32
N ASP A 130 -5.84 -3.24 19.74
CA ASP A 130 -5.08 -4.16 20.59
C ASP A 130 -3.75 -4.55 19.95
N LEU A 131 -3.77 -4.80 18.62
CA LEU A 131 -2.57 -5.07 17.85
C LEU A 131 -1.62 -3.88 17.79
N SER A 132 -2.14 -2.67 17.57
CA SER A 132 -1.34 -1.44 17.55
C SER A 132 -0.65 -1.23 18.91
N ASP A 133 -1.39 -1.39 20.01
CA ASP A 133 -0.89 -1.25 21.37
C ASP A 133 0.15 -2.34 21.71
N PHE A 134 -0.10 -3.58 21.30
CA PHE A 134 0.88 -4.66 21.42
C PHE A 134 2.16 -4.33 20.66
N MET A 135 2.07 -3.91 19.39
CA MET A 135 3.24 -3.58 18.58
C MET A 135 4.01 -2.38 19.13
N ASN A 136 3.32 -1.40 19.73
CA ASN A 136 3.93 -0.26 20.40
C ASN A 136 4.62 -0.62 21.73
N SER A 137 4.06 -1.58 22.49
CA SER A 137 4.55 -1.96 23.82
C SER A 137 5.62 -3.06 23.83
N SER A 138 5.65 -3.93 22.82
CA SER A 138 6.42 -5.19 22.85
C SER A 138 7.93 -5.07 22.67
N GLU A 139 8.53 -3.87 22.62
CA GLU A 139 9.97 -3.66 22.35
C GLU A 139 10.55 -4.41 21.12
N LEU A 140 9.73 -5.05 20.28
CA LEU A 140 10.04 -5.40 18.88
C LEU A 140 10.45 -4.15 18.07
N GLY A 141 10.22 -2.96 18.65
CA GLY A 141 10.67 -1.64 18.20
C GLY A 141 12.03 -1.17 18.73
N ASP A 142 12.82 -1.95 19.47
CA ASP A 142 14.11 -1.48 20.03
C ASP A 142 15.32 -1.60 19.06
N ALA A 143 15.04 -1.77 17.76
CA ALA A 143 16.03 -1.68 16.68
C ALA A 143 15.95 -0.35 15.90
N GLY A 144 15.94 0.76 16.63
CA GLY A 144 16.36 2.06 16.12
C GLY A 144 15.23 3.01 15.72
N LEU A 145 15.35 4.24 16.21
CA LEU A 145 14.54 5.45 16.04
C LEU A 145 14.24 5.91 14.58
N GLY A 146 14.37 5.02 13.59
CA GLY A 146 13.89 5.20 12.21
C GLY A 146 12.86 4.15 11.75
N GLN A 147 12.54 3.13 12.55
CA GLN A 147 11.77 1.94 12.10
C GLN A 147 10.27 1.92 12.43
N ARG A 148 9.72 2.93 13.12
CA ARG A 148 8.25 3.02 13.32
C ARG A 148 7.50 3.50 12.07
N LYS A 149 8.23 3.98 11.06
CA LYS A 149 7.67 4.46 9.80
C LYS A 149 7.49 3.26 8.91
N ALA A 150 6.23 2.91 8.64
CA ALA A 150 5.93 2.02 7.56
C ALA A 150 6.25 2.82 6.27
N GLU A 151 7.48 2.71 5.75
CA GLU A 151 7.89 3.43 4.54
C GLU A 151 7.17 2.85 3.33
N THR A 152 6.51 3.72 2.57
CA THR A 152 5.79 3.35 1.34
C THR A 152 6.48 3.99 0.16
N MET A 153 6.77 3.19 -0.87
CA MET A 153 7.31 3.69 -2.13
C MET A 153 6.17 4.07 -3.07
N LEU A 154 6.30 5.20 -3.76
CA LEU A 154 5.28 5.75 -4.66
C LEU A 154 5.72 5.72 -6.12
N ALA A 155 5.24 4.75 -6.90
CA ALA A 155 5.50 4.64 -8.33
C ALA A 155 4.41 5.33 -9.15
N VAL A 156 4.81 6.01 -10.23
CA VAL A 156 3.91 6.71 -11.16
C VAL A 156 4.08 6.15 -12.55
N ARG A 157 2.96 5.81 -13.20
CA ARG A 157 2.90 5.20 -14.53
C ARG A 157 1.85 5.87 -15.40
N SER A 158 2.23 6.17 -16.62
CA SER A 158 1.33 6.60 -17.69
C SER A 158 1.75 5.93 -19.01
N PRO A 159 0.93 6.02 -20.08
CA PRO A 159 1.33 5.53 -21.40
C PRO A 159 2.60 6.21 -21.93
N GLU A 160 2.90 7.41 -21.46
CA GLU A 160 4.02 8.24 -21.94
C GLU A 160 5.30 8.05 -21.13
N PHE A 161 5.20 7.59 -19.87
CA PHE A 161 6.35 7.39 -19.00
C PHE A 161 6.08 6.38 -17.89
N THR A 162 7.14 5.76 -17.39
CA THR A 162 7.10 4.93 -16.19
C THR A 162 8.32 5.26 -15.35
N GLU A 163 8.11 5.58 -14.09
CA GLU A 163 9.21 5.87 -13.15
C GLU A 163 9.47 4.66 -12.25
N ASP A 164 10.71 4.20 -12.28
CA ASP A 164 11.20 3.17 -11.36
C ASP A 164 11.71 3.82 -10.08
N GLN A 165 11.02 3.50 -8.98
CA GLN A 165 11.27 4.01 -7.64
C GLN A 165 12.21 3.11 -6.81
N GLY A 166 12.93 2.20 -7.47
CA GLY A 166 13.81 1.21 -6.84
C GLY A 166 13.13 -0.12 -6.59
N LEU A 167 11.80 -0.12 -6.45
CA LEU A 167 10.95 -1.30 -6.46
C LEU A 167 9.82 -1.11 -7.47
N THR A 168 9.68 -2.06 -8.39
CA THR A 168 8.57 -2.12 -9.35
C THR A 168 7.78 -3.40 -9.17
N ALA A 169 6.49 -3.35 -9.52
CA ALA A 169 5.65 -4.53 -9.63
C ALA A 169 4.79 -4.51 -10.91
N ASP A 170 4.81 -5.59 -11.68
CA ASP A 170 3.86 -5.83 -12.76
C ASP A 170 2.68 -6.63 -12.22
N VAL A 171 1.54 -5.96 -12.09
CA VAL A 171 0.29 -6.50 -11.54
C VAL A 171 -0.75 -6.82 -12.60
N GLY A 172 -0.41 -6.68 -13.89
CA GLY A 172 -1.36 -6.81 -15.00
C GLY A 172 -1.91 -8.23 -15.18
N ASN A 173 -1.20 -9.24 -14.67
CA ASN A 173 -1.71 -10.61 -14.63
C ASN A 173 -2.51 -10.85 -13.33
N PRO A 174 -3.75 -11.38 -13.40
CA PRO A 174 -4.58 -11.63 -12.21
C PRO A 174 -4.01 -12.71 -11.27
N PHE A 175 -3.20 -13.65 -11.77
CA PHE A 175 -2.73 -14.83 -11.04
C PHE A 175 -1.25 -14.78 -10.65
N MET A 176 -0.50 -13.82 -11.18
CA MET A 176 0.93 -13.67 -10.91
C MET A 176 1.28 -12.20 -10.79
N VAL A 177 2.21 -11.89 -9.91
CA VAL A 177 2.84 -10.56 -9.84
C VAL A 177 4.34 -10.73 -9.97
N ARG A 178 4.97 -9.92 -10.83
CA ARG A 178 6.41 -9.87 -10.96
C ARG A 178 6.92 -8.62 -10.26
N PHE A 179 7.85 -8.78 -9.35
CA PHE A 179 8.56 -7.67 -8.73
C PHE A 179 9.98 -7.61 -9.26
N SER A 180 10.49 -6.39 -9.47
CA SER A 180 11.88 -6.17 -9.84
C SER A 180 12.47 -5.03 -9.01
N ALA A 181 13.66 -5.27 -8.44
CA ALA A 181 14.40 -4.30 -7.64
C ALA A 181 15.89 -4.64 -7.62
N ALA A 182 16.77 -3.63 -7.69
CA ALA A 182 18.23 -3.80 -7.61
C ALA A 182 18.82 -4.88 -8.56
N GLY A 183 18.21 -5.11 -9.73
CA GLY A 183 18.63 -6.13 -10.70
C GLY A 183 18.17 -7.56 -10.38
N GLU A 184 17.39 -7.75 -9.31
CA GLU A 184 16.74 -9.01 -8.96
C GLU A 184 15.27 -9.02 -9.37
N GLU A 185 14.72 -10.21 -9.62
CA GLU A 185 13.30 -10.42 -9.87
C GLU A 185 12.71 -11.45 -8.89
N SER A 186 11.46 -11.22 -8.49
CA SER A 186 10.62 -12.18 -7.75
C SER A 186 9.32 -12.39 -8.53
N LEU A 187 8.95 -13.65 -8.77
CA LEU A 187 7.67 -14.00 -9.35
C LEU A 187 6.83 -14.72 -8.31
N ASP A 188 5.69 -14.13 -7.96
CA ASP A 188 4.84 -14.63 -6.88
C ASP A 188 3.45 -15.02 -7.44
N VAL A 189 3.00 -16.23 -7.11
CA VAL A 189 1.70 -16.78 -7.56
C VAL A 189 0.59 -16.38 -6.59
N LEU A 190 -0.43 -15.72 -7.10
CA LEU A 190 -1.61 -15.25 -6.38
C LEU A 190 -2.69 -16.33 -6.39
N GLY A 191 -3.00 -16.88 -5.23
CA GLY A 191 -3.86 -18.07 -5.11
C GLY A 191 -5.26 -17.79 -4.55
N GLN A 192 -5.44 -16.68 -3.83
CA GLN A 192 -6.72 -16.27 -3.28
C GLN A 192 -7.07 -14.87 -3.78
N SER A 193 -8.30 -14.68 -4.23
CA SER A 193 -8.76 -13.38 -4.70
C SER A 193 -10.15 -13.05 -4.19
N ILE A 194 -10.34 -11.76 -3.90
CA ILE A 194 -11.63 -11.14 -3.64
C ILE A 194 -11.83 -10.09 -4.72
N HIS A 195 -12.97 -10.14 -5.38
CA HIS A 195 -13.33 -9.18 -6.42
C HIS A 195 -14.56 -8.38 -5.99
N GLY A 196 -14.46 -7.08 -6.15
CA GLY A 196 -15.54 -6.12 -6.14
C GLY A 196 -15.68 -5.46 -7.51
N GLU A 197 -16.61 -4.52 -7.61
CA GLU A 197 -16.85 -3.77 -8.85
C GLU A 197 -15.72 -2.79 -9.17
N ALA A 198 -15.22 -2.12 -8.14
CA ALA A 198 -14.18 -1.09 -8.25
C ALA A 198 -12.87 -1.49 -7.52
N PHE A 199 -12.81 -2.71 -7.00
CA PHE A 199 -11.75 -3.18 -6.11
C PHE A 199 -11.39 -4.64 -6.38
N SER A 200 -10.13 -5.01 -6.22
CA SER A 200 -9.70 -6.38 -6.07
C SER A 200 -8.66 -6.49 -4.95
N LEU A 201 -8.68 -7.62 -4.25
CA LEU A 201 -7.63 -8.03 -3.31
C LEU A 201 -7.16 -9.41 -3.71
N ARG A 202 -5.86 -9.56 -3.89
CA ARG A 202 -5.23 -10.80 -4.32
C ARG A 202 -4.10 -11.13 -3.36
N VAL A 203 -4.04 -12.38 -2.92
CA VAL A 203 -3.11 -12.85 -1.90
C VAL A 203 -2.39 -14.08 -2.42
N ALA A 204 -1.06 -14.11 -2.29
CA ALA A 204 -0.27 -15.30 -2.59
C ALA A 204 -0.56 -16.43 -1.60
N ASN A 205 -0.31 -17.68 -2.01
CA ASN A 205 -0.50 -18.84 -1.14
C ASN A 205 0.37 -18.78 0.13
N SER A 206 1.56 -18.20 0.02
CA SER A 206 2.48 -17.91 1.12
C SER A 206 1.97 -16.79 2.05
N ARG A 207 0.95 -16.02 1.63
CA ARG A 207 0.34 -14.88 2.33
C ARG A 207 1.29 -13.71 2.61
N ASP A 208 2.50 -13.76 2.09
CA ASP A 208 3.51 -12.71 2.21
C ASP A 208 3.42 -11.69 1.07
N VAL A 209 2.64 -11.97 0.02
CA VAL A 209 2.39 -11.06 -1.10
C VAL A 209 0.92 -10.74 -1.21
N ILE A 210 0.60 -9.45 -1.16
CA ILE A 210 -0.75 -8.93 -1.26
C ILE A 210 -0.78 -7.82 -2.28
N VAL A 211 -1.73 -7.92 -3.20
CA VAL A 211 -1.99 -6.93 -4.24
C VAL A 211 -3.42 -6.45 -4.09
N ILE A 212 -3.56 -5.16 -3.86
CA ILE A 212 -4.83 -4.44 -3.88
C ILE A 212 -4.87 -3.63 -5.16
N GLU A 213 -5.98 -3.73 -5.89
CA GLU A 213 -6.24 -2.87 -7.02
C GLU A 213 -7.53 -2.09 -6.79
N ILE A 214 -7.51 -0.81 -7.09
CA ILE A 214 -8.72 0.01 -7.10
C ILE A 214 -8.83 0.82 -8.39
N ASP A 215 -10.07 1.17 -8.74
CA ASP A 215 -10.36 2.18 -9.76
C ASP A 215 -10.51 3.55 -9.10
N GLY A 216 -9.57 4.47 -9.36
CA GLY A 216 -9.59 5.84 -8.87
C GLY A 216 -10.81 6.63 -9.34
N ALA A 217 -11.46 6.26 -10.45
CA ALA A 217 -12.72 6.84 -10.87
C ALA A 217 -13.90 6.48 -9.95
N GLN A 218 -13.74 5.42 -9.16
CA GLN A 218 -14.75 4.86 -8.26
C GLN A 218 -14.16 4.67 -6.85
N ALA A 219 -13.27 5.57 -6.44
CA ALA A 219 -12.44 5.40 -5.25
C ALA A 219 -13.26 5.19 -3.97
N GLU A 220 -14.32 5.97 -3.75
CA GLU A 220 -15.17 5.82 -2.57
C GLU A 220 -15.83 4.43 -2.50
N THR A 221 -16.38 3.97 -3.63
CA THR A 221 -16.95 2.62 -3.75
C THR A 221 -15.90 1.55 -3.52
N ALA A 222 -14.70 1.72 -4.10
CA ALA A 222 -13.60 0.77 -3.94
C ALA A 222 -13.13 0.66 -2.48
N ILE A 223 -12.94 1.80 -1.79
CA ILE A 223 -12.53 1.86 -0.38
C ILE A 223 -13.62 1.26 0.51
N SER A 224 -14.88 1.58 0.26
CA SER A 224 -16.02 1.01 1.00
C SER A 224 -16.09 -0.51 0.88
N GLN A 225 -15.93 -1.03 -0.36
CA GLN A 225 -15.86 -2.46 -0.61
C GLN A 225 -14.65 -3.09 0.07
N TRP A 226 -13.47 -2.46 -0.02
CA TRP A 226 -12.24 -2.94 0.60
C TRP A 226 -12.38 -3.08 2.12
N ILE A 227 -12.77 -2.03 2.83
CA ILE A 227 -12.89 -2.07 4.31
C ILE A 227 -13.90 -3.12 4.75
N LYS A 228 -15.05 -3.21 4.08
CA LYS A 228 -16.04 -4.27 4.35
C LYS A 228 -15.43 -5.67 4.18
N ARG A 229 -14.54 -5.87 3.21
CA ARG A 229 -13.84 -7.15 3.03
C ARG A 229 -12.77 -7.40 4.09
N LEU A 230 -12.17 -6.38 4.69
CA LEU A 230 -11.27 -6.58 5.82
C LEU A 230 -12.02 -7.14 7.03
N ASP A 231 -13.25 -6.67 7.28
CA ASP A 231 -14.13 -7.27 8.28
C ASP A 231 -14.40 -8.75 7.97
N ASP A 232 -14.78 -9.07 6.72
CA ASP A 232 -14.99 -10.46 6.28
C ASP A 232 -13.71 -11.31 6.39
N VAL A 233 -12.55 -10.69 6.19
CA VAL A 233 -11.25 -11.35 6.27
C VAL A 233 -10.90 -11.70 7.71
N LEU A 234 -11.31 -10.93 8.73
CA LEU A 234 -11.19 -11.36 10.12
C LEU A 234 -11.89 -12.71 10.37
N ASP A 235 -13.00 -12.95 9.66
CA ASP A 235 -13.79 -14.19 9.78
C ASP A 235 -13.26 -15.34 8.91
N ASN A 236 -12.63 -15.01 7.80
CA ASN A 236 -12.15 -15.97 6.83
C ASN A 236 -10.63 -16.15 6.97
N ALA A 237 -10.13 -17.39 6.93
CA ALA A 237 -8.68 -17.67 6.99
C ALA A 237 -7.88 -17.19 5.75
N LEU A 238 -8.40 -16.20 5.01
CA LEU A 238 -7.83 -15.58 3.82
C LEU A 238 -6.46 -14.94 4.15
N LEU A 239 -6.36 -14.25 5.29
CA LEU A 239 -5.08 -13.80 5.86
C LEU A 239 -4.54 -14.74 6.95
N GLY A 240 -5.19 -15.89 7.18
CA GLY A 240 -4.82 -16.84 8.22
C GLY A 240 -5.23 -16.44 9.64
N LEU A 241 -6.34 -15.71 9.79
CA LEU A 241 -6.74 -15.10 11.07
C LEU A 241 -7.35 -16.08 12.10
N ASN A 242 -7.68 -17.30 11.70
CA ASN A 242 -7.99 -18.37 12.65
C ASN A 242 -6.71 -19.12 13.07
N SER A 243 -6.18 -18.77 14.23
CA SER A 243 -5.50 -19.74 15.08
C SER A 243 -6.58 -20.58 15.77
N ALA A 244 -6.55 -21.89 15.53
CA ALA A 244 -7.19 -22.84 16.44
C ALA A 244 -6.63 -22.71 17.85
#